data_AF-A0A0R2C413-F1
#
_entry.id   AF-A0A0R2C413-F1
#
_cell.length_a   1.000
_cell.length_b   1.000
_cell.length_c   1.000
_cell.angle_alpha   90.00
_cell.angle_beta   90.00
_cell.angle_gamma   90.00
#
_symmetry.space_group_name_H-M   'P 1'
#
loop_
_entity.id
_entity.type
_entity.pdbx_description
1 polymer ?
#
loop_
_entity_poly.entity_id
_entity_poly.type
_entity_poly.pdbx_seq_one_letter_code
_entity_poly.pdbx_strand_id
1 'polypeptide(L)'
;MIVGVEQLNLFFLVSTIVVALVVRIQAGRRLRHERAAVRLAVTRNLLEEGYYWLATLLPGIMLSVLMLALGVTLPIGVAAVLGLLALLAALFMPGFTPLYLGLAGAIAWIIPSAVGRAVGLAGGSVGHWAPVFLLLTGCALLVNARTAIRGHRPVSSPRVVTRGGHTWARYRVRQLLWLPVLLPVSGHWLPALPWWTHLNFALGQAHFSLLALPLFLGFAFTHQSAQSRPALKRTAWVEGLVGLFAVLTAGGVQWHLLPAVSALLGYADVCVVAMVLLWCIRRSQPQVTLVHPGVRVVGVVADTPAARMGLAPGDVVWQCNGVDVTDTAVLYNASQHLGTFCRLRVQDTAGEFRLVETAIYTGTPHLLGIITFPED
;
A
#
# COMPACT_ATOMS: atom_id res chain seq x y z
N MET A 1 -13.48 8.70 33.21
CA MET A 1 -13.89 7.36 32.75
C MET A 1 -12.66 6.67 32.21
N ILE A 2 -12.20 5.60 32.87
CA ILE A 2 -11.08 4.79 32.37
C ILE A 2 -11.66 3.95 31.23
N VAL A 3 -11.17 4.14 30.00
CA VAL A 3 -11.60 3.32 28.87
C VAL A 3 -11.16 1.88 29.12
N GLY A 4 -12.12 0.96 29.26
CA GLY A 4 -11.84 -0.45 29.49
C GLY A 4 -11.29 -1.14 28.24
N VAL A 5 -10.47 -2.18 28.42
CA VAL A 5 -9.93 -2.98 27.29
C VAL A 5 -11.06 -3.60 26.46
N GLU A 6 -12.18 -3.96 27.09
CA GLU A 6 -13.41 -4.42 26.41
C GLU A 6 -13.99 -3.38 25.45
N GLN A 7 -14.05 -2.11 25.87
CA GLN A 7 -14.58 -1.02 25.05
C GLN A 7 -13.69 -0.77 23.83
N LEU A 8 -12.36 -0.85 24.01
CA LEU A 8 -11.39 -0.75 22.92
C LEU A 8 -11.47 -1.93 21.96
N ASN A 9 -11.61 -3.17 22.46
CA ASN A 9 -11.81 -4.34 21.61
C ASN A 9 -13.09 -4.22 20.78
N LEU A 10 -14.21 -3.78 21.38
CA LEU A 10 -15.45 -3.53 20.65
C LEU A 10 -15.25 -2.44 19.59
N PHE A 11 -14.62 -1.32 19.97
CA PHE A 11 -14.33 -0.22 19.05
C PHE A 11 -13.49 -0.69 17.85
N PHE A 12 -12.47 -1.51 18.08
CA PHE A 12 -11.60 -2.03 17.04
C PHE A 12 -12.27 -3.08 16.16
N LEU A 13 -13.14 -3.91 16.72
CA LEU A 13 -13.95 -4.86 15.95
C LEU A 13 -14.93 -4.12 15.04
N VAL A 14 -15.66 -3.13 15.58
CA VAL A 14 -16.55 -2.27 14.80
C VAL A 14 -15.76 -1.51 13.72
N SER A 15 -14.60 -0.96 14.07
CA SER A 15 -13.70 -0.27 13.13
C SER A 15 -13.27 -1.17 11.98
N THR A 16 -12.94 -2.43 12.26
CA THR A 16 -12.56 -3.42 11.23
C THR A 16 -13.72 -3.69 10.27
N ILE A 17 -14.94 -3.86 10.81
CA ILE A 17 -16.15 -4.07 10.00
C ILE A 17 -16.45 -2.84 9.12
N VAL A 18 -16.35 -1.64 9.69
CA VAL A 18 -16.57 -0.38 8.95
C VAL A 18 -15.54 -0.24 7.82
N VAL A 19 -14.25 -0.48 8.08
CA VAL A 19 -13.21 -0.42 7.04
C VAL A 19 -13.46 -1.47 5.96
N ALA A 20 -13.81 -2.70 6.33
CA ALA A 20 -14.15 -3.75 5.38
C ALA A 20 -15.33 -3.36 4.47
N LEU A 21 -16.39 -2.78 5.05
CA LEU A 21 -17.56 -2.31 4.31
C LEU A 21 -17.17 -1.17 3.36
N VAL A 22 -16.40 -0.19 3.83
CA VAL A 22 -15.94 0.94 3.03
C VAL A 22 -15.06 0.47 1.86
N VAL A 23 -14.15 -0.47 2.08
CA VAL A 23 -13.31 -1.06 1.03
C VAL A 23 -14.18 -1.74 -0.02
N ARG A 24 -15.18 -2.53 0.40
CA ARG A 24 -16.11 -3.22 -0.49
C ARG A 24 -16.97 -2.27 -1.31
N ILE A 25 -17.50 -1.20 -0.70
CA ILE A 25 -18.26 -0.15 -1.40
C ILE A 25 -17.37 0.56 -2.43
N GLN A 26 -16.14 0.90 -2.06
CA GLN A 26 -15.20 1.56 -2.98
C GLN A 26 -14.79 0.66 -4.15
N ALA A 27 -14.57 -0.64 -3.91
CA ALA A 27 -14.31 -1.61 -4.96
C ALA A 27 -15.51 -1.70 -5.93
N GLY A 28 -16.75 -1.74 -5.40
CA GLY A 28 -17.96 -1.74 -6.20
C GLY A 28 -18.15 -0.47 -7.04
N ARG A 29 -17.82 0.71 -6.50
CA ARG A 29 -17.85 1.97 -7.26
C ARG A 29 -16.76 2.03 -8.34
N ARG A 30 -15.56 1.51 -8.07
CA ARG A 30 -14.47 1.40 -9.05
C ARG A 30 -14.91 0.57 -10.27
N LEU A 31 -15.48 -0.62 -10.05
CA LEU A 31 -15.95 -1.48 -11.13
C LEU A 31 -17.02 -0.82 -12.01
N ARG A 32 -17.94 -0.04 -11.41
CA ARG A 32 -18.95 0.71 -12.19
C ARG A 32 -18.31 1.80 -13.04
N HIS A 33 -17.34 2.55 -12.50
CA HIS A 33 -16.62 3.56 -13.27
C HIS A 33 -15.75 2.97 -14.38
N GLU A 34 -15.07 1.84 -14.14
CA GLU A 34 -14.29 1.16 -15.17
C GLU A 34 -15.15 0.64 -16.32
N ARG A 35 -16.32 0.06 -16.01
CA ARG A 35 -17.29 -0.39 -17.02
C ARG A 35 -17.83 0.76 -17.87
N ALA A 36 -18.08 1.92 -17.24
CA ALA A 36 -18.57 3.10 -17.93
C ALA A 36 -17.47 3.77 -18.80
N ALA A 37 -16.23 3.76 -18.34
CA ALA A 37 -15.13 4.48 -19.01
C ALA A 37 -14.42 3.68 -20.12
N VAL A 38 -14.35 2.35 -20.03
CA VAL A 38 -13.45 1.57 -20.90
C VAL A 38 -14.17 0.64 -21.89
N ARG A 39 -15.50 0.46 -21.82
CA ARG A 39 -16.30 -0.46 -22.70
C ARG A 39 -15.74 -1.89 -22.87
N LEU A 40 -14.70 -2.27 -22.14
CA LEU A 40 -14.09 -3.58 -22.13
C LEU A 40 -13.91 -4.00 -20.68
N ALA A 41 -14.38 -5.21 -20.38
CA ALA A 41 -14.34 -5.79 -19.05
C ALA A 41 -12.89 -6.14 -18.68
N VAL A 42 -12.16 -5.18 -18.11
CA VAL A 42 -10.86 -5.43 -17.47
C VAL A 42 -11.14 -6.27 -16.22
N THR A 43 -10.87 -7.58 -16.35
CA THR A 43 -10.81 -8.63 -15.32
C THR A 43 -11.93 -8.64 -14.26
N ARG A 44 -12.78 -9.67 -14.34
CA ARG A 44 -13.88 -10.02 -13.41
C ARG A 44 -13.47 -10.30 -11.96
N ASN A 45 -12.18 -10.29 -11.65
CA ASN A 45 -11.70 -10.92 -10.43
C ASN A 45 -11.77 -10.00 -9.22
N LEU A 46 -12.71 -10.32 -8.33
CA LEU A 46 -12.74 -9.96 -6.90
C LEU A 46 -11.54 -10.56 -6.11
N LEU A 47 -10.48 -11.02 -6.80
CA LEU A 47 -9.29 -11.66 -6.21
C LEU A 47 -8.55 -10.77 -5.20
N GLU A 48 -8.79 -9.46 -5.21
CA GLU A 48 -8.25 -8.55 -4.20
C GLU A 48 -8.89 -8.77 -2.81
N GLU A 49 -10.12 -9.27 -2.72
CA GLU A 49 -10.81 -9.49 -1.43
C GLU A 49 -10.14 -10.62 -0.62
N GLY A 50 -9.83 -11.76 -1.25
CA GLY A 50 -9.16 -12.87 -0.55
C GLY A 50 -7.74 -12.53 -0.12
N TYR A 51 -6.99 -11.82 -0.98
CA TYR A 51 -5.62 -11.42 -0.68
C TYR A 51 -5.56 -10.38 0.45
N TYR A 52 -6.56 -9.49 0.55
CA TYR A 52 -6.71 -8.53 1.65
C TYR A 52 -6.77 -9.20 3.03
N TRP A 53 -7.53 -10.29 3.15
CA TRP A 53 -7.77 -10.98 4.43
C TRP A 53 -6.71 -12.04 4.76
N LEU A 54 -6.20 -12.77 3.76
CA LEU A 54 -5.36 -13.94 4.02
C LEU A 54 -3.86 -13.64 4.00
N ALA A 55 -3.39 -12.63 3.25
CA ALA A 55 -1.95 -12.42 3.05
C ALA A 55 -1.19 -12.05 4.34
N THR A 56 -1.87 -11.39 5.27
CA THR A 56 -1.31 -10.89 6.53
C THR A 56 -1.81 -11.64 7.76
N LEU A 57 -2.71 -12.62 7.62
CA LEU A 57 -3.23 -13.40 8.74
C LEU A 57 -2.13 -14.19 9.45
N LEU A 58 -1.35 -14.99 8.69
CA LEU A 58 -0.25 -15.77 9.25
C LEU A 58 0.83 -14.86 9.89
N PRO A 59 1.34 -13.80 9.22
CA PRO A 59 2.22 -12.83 9.86
C PRO A 59 1.65 -12.18 11.13
N GLY A 60 0.35 -11.88 11.16
CA GLY A 60 -0.31 -11.29 12.33
C GLY A 60 -0.36 -12.24 13.51
N ILE A 61 -0.66 -13.52 13.28
CA ILE A 61 -0.62 -14.57 14.30
C ILE A 61 0.82 -14.75 14.81
N MET A 62 1.80 -14.85 13.91
CA MET A 62 3.21 -14.98 14.29
C MET A 62 3.69 -13.78 15.11
N LEU A 63 3.30 -12.56 14.72
CA LEU A 63 3.63 -11.34 15.45
C LEU A 63 2.95 -11.31 16.82
N SER A 64 1.70 -11.77 16.92
CA SER A 64 0.98 -11.88 18.19
C SER A 64 1.68 -12.85 19.15
N VAL A 65 2.09 -14.03 18.66
CA VAL A 65 2.86 -15.02 19.44
C VAL A 65 4.20 -14.44 19.87
N LEU A 66 4.90 -13.72 18.99
CA LEU A 66 6.16 -13.05 19.32
C LEU A 66 5.97 -12.03 20.45
N MET A 67 4.93 -11.20 20.37
CA MET A 67 4.61 -10.20 21.40
C MET A 67 4.28 -10.85 22.74
N LEU A 68 3.53 -11.96 22.73
CA LEU A 68 3.21 -12.72 23.94
C LEU A 68 4.45 -13.39 24.55
N ALA A 69 5.31 -13.97 23.72
CA ALA A 69 6.54 -14.65 24.16
C ALA A 69 7.53 -13.69 24.80
N LEU A 70 7.65 -12.46 24.29
CA LEU A 70 8.48 -11.42 24.88
C LEU A 70 7.93 -10.92 26.22
N GLY A 71 6.63 -11.10 26.45
CA GLY A 71 6.02 -10.85 27.75
C GLY A 71 6.00 -9.39 28.19
N VAL A 72 6.05 -8.45 27.24
CA VAL A 72 6.05 -7.02 27.54
C VAL A 72 4.72 -6.40 27.14
N THR A 73 4.12 -5.61 28.04
CA THR A 73 2.81 -5.01 27.83
C THR A 73 2.91 -3.63 27.18
N LEU A 74 2.00 -3.35 26.24
CA LEU A 74 1.84 -2.01 25.70
C LEU A 74 0.83 -1.23 26.57
N PRO A 75 1.11 0.01 26.96
CA PRO A 75 0.11 0.84 27.63
C PRO A 75 -1.12 1.05 26.74
N ILE A 76 -2.30 1.08 27.36
CA ILE A 76 -3.59 1.26 26.66
C ILE A 76 -3.56 2.52 25.77
N GLY A 77 -2.94 3.61 26.25
CA GLY A 77 -2.86 4.86 25.49
C GLY A 77 -2.07 4.74 24.17
N VAL A 78 -0.95 4.03 24.19
CA VAL A 78 -0.13 3.81 22.98
C VAL A 78 -0.89 2.95 21.97
N ALA A 79 -1.56 1.90 22.45
CA ALA A 79 -2.35 1.02 21.58
C ALA A 79 -3.59 1.73 20.99
N ALA A 80 -4.23 2.60 21.78
CA ALA A 80 -5.35 3.43 21.32
C ALA A 80 -4.91 4.40 20.21
N VAL A 81 -3.77 5.09 20.39
CA VAL A 81 -3.21 6.00 19.37
C VAL A 81 -2.85 5.23 18.10
N LEU A 82 -2.22 4.05 18.22
CA LEU A 82 -1.92 3.18 17.09
C LEU A 82 -3.18 2.78 16.31
N GLY A 83 -4.20 2.30 17.01
CA GLY A 83 -5.46 1.87 16.39
C GLY A 83 -6.21 3.02 15.74
N LEU A 84 -6.25 4.20 16.38
CA LEU A 84 -6.85 5.40 15.82
C LEU A 84 -6.14 5.85 14.55
N LEU A 85 -4.80 5.90 14.56
CA LEU A 85 -4.02 6.27 13.38
C LEU A 85 -4.21 5.27 12.24
N ALA A 86 -4.22 3.96 12.54
CA ALA A 86 -4.50 2.92 11.56
C ALA A 86 -5.89 3.10 10.92
N LEU A 87 -6.92 3.40 11.72
CA LEU A 87 -8.28 3.66 11.25
C LEU A 87 -8.36 4.90 10.36
N LEU A 88 -7.79 6.02 10.82
CA LEU A 88 -7.80 7.28 10.07
C LEU A 88 -7.06 7.14 8.74
N ALA A 89 -5.91 6.47 8.75
CA ALA A 89 -5.17 6.20 7.53
C ALA A 89 -5.98 5.32 6.56
N ALA A 90 -6.60 4.25 7.05
CA ALA A 90 -7.41 3.36 6.23
C ALA A 90 -8.62 4.06 5.57
N LEU A 91 -9.21 5.04 6.26
CA LEU A 91 -10.42 5.73 5.81
C LEU A 91 -10.13 6.94 4.90
N PHE A 92 -9.13 7.77 5.26
CA PHE A 92 -8.98 9.11 4.68
C PHE A 92 -7.75 9.35 3.81
N MET A 93 -6.72 8.48 3.82
CA MET A 93 -5.46 8.80 3.10
C MET A 93 -5.47 8.33 1.63
N PRO A 94 -5.45 9.24 0.63
CA PRO A 94 -5.34 8.88 -0.78
C PRO A 94 -3.97 8.28 -1.16
N GLY A 95 -2.97 8.44 -0.29
CA GLY A 95 -1.58 8.02 -0.44
C GLY A 95 -1.07 7.08 0.67
N PHE A 96 -1.93 6.18 1.16
CA PHE A 96 -1.69 5.26 2.27
C PHE A 96 -0.28 4.64 2.26
N THR A 97 0.48 4.80 3.34
CA THR A 97 1.74 4.09 3.64
C THR A 97 1.79 3.81 5.14
N PRO A 98 2.13 2.60 5.61
CA PRO A 98 2.15 2.26 7.04
C PRO A 98 3.22 3.02 7.86
N LEU A 99 4.04 3.87 7.23
CA LEU A 99 5.02 4.73 7.90
C LEU A 99 4.38 5.66 8.95
N TYR A 100 3.08 5.99 8.82
CA TYR A 100 2.37 6.77 9.85
C TYR A 100 2.34 6.05 11.21
N LEU A 101 2.44 4.72 11.24
CA LEU A 101 2.45 3.95 12.49
C LEU A 101 3.62 4.33 13.38
N GLY A 102 4.76 4.74 12.79
CA GLY A 102 5.92 5.19 13.56
C GLY A 102 5.72 6.48 14.33
N LEU A 103 4.74 7.30 13.94
CA LEU A 103 4.39 8.53 14.66
C LEU A 103 3.62 8.26 15.95
N ALA A 104 2.95 7.11 16.05
CA ALA A 104 2.06 6.81 17.16
C ALA A 104 2.76 6.82 18.53
N GLY A 105 4.00 6.34 18.59
CA GLY A 105 4.79 6.32 19.83
C GLY A 105 5.21 7.71 20.28
N ALA A 106 5.67 8.55 19.35
CA ALA A 106 5.99 9.95 19.64
C ALA A 106 4.74 10.75 20.05
N ILE A 107 3.63 10.56 19.34
CA ILE A 107 2.34 11.18 19.67
C ILE A 107 1.88 10.75 21.07
N ALA A 108 1.92 9.46 21.38
CA ALA A 108 1.55 8.96 22.71
C ALA A 108 2.46 9.52 23.82
N TRP A 109 3.74 9.75 23.51
CA TRP A 109 4.70 10.38 24.44
C TRP A 109 4.49 11.89 24.61
N ILE A 110 3.95 12.60 23.61
CA ILE A 110 3.68 14.06 23.64
C ILE A 110 2.31 14.40 24.25
N ILE A 111 1.33 13.47 24.18
CA ILE A 111 0.02 13.58 24.85
C ILE A 111 0.02 13.11 26.34
N PRO A 112 0.98 13.52 27.21
CA PRO A 112 0.81 13.47 28.66
C PRO A 112 0.19 14.72 29.29
N SER A 113 -0.35 15.66 28.53
CA SER A 113 -1.09 16.80 29.10
C SER A 113 -2.28 16.31 29.95
N ALA A 114 -2.85 17.20 30.78
CA ALA A 114 -3.92 16.87 31.73
C ALA A 114 -5.05 15.99 31.15
N VAL A 115 -5.32 16.09 29.84
CA VAL A 115 -6.24 15.25 29.06
C VAL A 115 -5.81 13.79 28.99
N GLY A 116 -4.53 13.48 28.70
CA GLY A 116 -4.02 12.11 28.62
C GLY A 116 -4.03 11.39 29.97
N ARG A 117 -3.76 12.11 31.06
CA ARG A 117 -3.91 11.60 32.43
C ARG A 117 -5.38 11.41 32.82
N ALA A 118 -6.26 12.35 32.46
CA ALA A 118 -7.70 12.28 32.78
C ALA A 118 -8.44 11.13 32.06
N VAL A 119 -7.96 10.73 30.88
CA VAL A 119 -8.55 9.64 30.06
C VAL A 119 -7.84 8.29 30.31
N GLY A 120 -6.82 8.24 31.18
CA GLY A 120 -6.09 7.00 31.49
C GLY A 120 -5.15 6.54 30.36
N LEU A 121 -4.76 7.45 29.47
CA LEU A 121 -3.84 7.19 28.36
C LEU A 121 -2.36 7.32 28.78
N ALA A 122 -2.09 8.01 29.89
CA ALA A 122 -0.77 8.12 30.49
C ALA A 122 -0.48 6.92 31.39
N GLY A 123 0.40 6.02 30.96
CA GLY A 123 0.84 4.90 31.79
C GLY A 123 2.17 4.30 31.32
N GLY A 124 3.07 4.05 32.27
CA GLY A 124 4.33 3.33 32.04
C GLY A 124 5.52 4.21 31.65
N SER A 125 6.70 3.86 32.17
CA SER A 125 7.97 4.45 31.75
C SER A 125 8.24 4.11 30.29
N VAL A 126 8.63 5.12 29.50
CA VAL A 126 8.97 5.01 28.07
C VAL A 126 9.98 3.89 27.80
N GLY A 127 10.92 3.68 28.72
CA GLY A 127 11.92 2.62 28.61
C GLY A 127 11.34 1.21 28.50
N HIS A 128 10.17 0.97 29.08
CA HIS A 128 9.57 -0.37 29.11
C HIS A 128 8.74 -0.66 27.85
N TRP A 129 7.98 0.32 27.35
CA TRP A 129 7.08 0.09 26.22
C TRP A 129 7.66 0.49 24.87
N ALA A 130 8.68 1.36 24.82
CA ALA A 130 9.30 1.79 23.56
C ALA A 130 9.90 0.64 22.73
N PRO A 131 10.65 -0.32 23.31
CA PRO A 131 11.19 -1.45 22.52
C PRO A 131 10.09 -2.26 21.85
N VAL A 132 9.00 -2.53 22.57
CA VAL A 132 7.85 -3.30 22.06
C VAL A 132 7.14 -2.56 20.94
N PHE A 133 6.93 -1.25 21.13
CA PHE A 133 6.35 -0.40 20.11
C PHE A 133 7.19 -0.42 18.83
N LEU A 134 8.50 -0.20 18.95
CA LEU A 134 9.44 -0.19 17.82
C LEU A 134 9.51 -1.55 17.12
N LEU A 135 9.50 -2.65 17.89
CA LEU A 135 9.47 -4.01 17.36
C LEU A 135 8.16 -4.29 16.61
N LEU A 136 7.01 -3.92 17.19
CA LEU A 136 5.69 -4.12 16.61
C LEU A 136 5.56 -3.37 15.27
N THR A 137 5.87 -2.07 15.25
CA THR A 137 5.79 -1.26 14.03
C THR A 137 6.85 -1.67 13.01
N GLY A 138 8.06 -2.01 13.47
CA GLY A 138 9.14 -2.52 12.62
C GLY A 138 8.77 -3.82 11.89
N CYS A 139 8.27 -4.81 12.63
CA CYS A 139 7.77 -6.05 12.06
C CYS A 139 6.59 -5.82 11.11
N ALA A 140 5.65 -4.93 11.46
CA ALA A 140 4.53 -4.58 10.59
C ALA A 140 4.99 -3.96 9.26
N LEU A 141 5.99 -3.07 9.29
CA LEU A 141 6.61 -2.51 8.07
C LEU A 141 7.33 -3.57 7.23
N LEU A 142 8.05 -4.50 7.86
CA LEU A 142 8.70 -5.61 7.16
C LEU A 142 7.69 -6.55 6.49
N VAL A 143 6.56 -6.83 7.16
CA VAL A 143 5.44 -7.58 6.58
C VAL A 143 4.86 -6.83 5.38
N ASN A 144 4.68 -5.51 5.46
CA ASN A 144 4.22 -4.71 4.33
C ASN A 144 5.22 -4.72 3.17
N ALA A 145 6.51 -4.55 3.44
CA ALA A 145 7.56 -4.59 2.43
C ALA A 145 7.63 -5.95 1.72
N ARG A 146 7.55 -7.05 2.48
CA ARG A 146 7.55 -8.41 1.92
C ARG A 146 6.33 -8.66 1.03
N THR A 147 5.15 -8.25 1.49
CA THR A 147 3.90 -8.39 0.71
C THR A 147 3.91 -7.47 -0.51
N ALA A 148 4.53 -6.29 -0.46
CA ALA A 148 4.70 -5.42 -1.62
C ALA A 148 5.66 -6.00 -2.68
N ILE A 149 6.70 -6.73 -2.27
CA ILE A 149 7.67 -7.37 -3.20
C ILE A 149 7.10 -8.64 -3.81
N ARG A 150 6.46 -9.49 -3.00
CA ARG A 150 5.97 -10.83 -3.42
C ARG A 150 4.49 -10.85 -3.80
N GLY A 151 3.77 -9.77 -3.58
CA GLY A 151 2.32 -9.70 -3.75
C GLY A 151 1.87 -9.78 -5.20
N HIS A 152 0.60 -10.15 -5.36
CA HIS A 152 -0.06 -10.16 -6.66
C HIS A 152 -0.10 -8.74 -7.24
N ARG A 153 -0.01 -8.67 -8.57
CA ARG A 153 0.03 -7.41 -9.33
C ARG A 153 -1.20 -6.58 -8.97
N PRO A 154 -1.07 -5.44 -8.24
CA PRO A 154 -2.23 -4.61 -7.97
C PRO A 154 -2.78 -4.12 -9.31
N VAL A 155 -4.09 -4.31 -9.54
CA VAL A 155 -4.71 -3.99 -10.81
C VAL A 155 -4.68 -2.49 -11.01
N SER A 156 -3.78 -2.02 -11.86
CA SER A 156 -3.65 -0.63 -12.26
C SER A 156 -4.85 -0.27 -13.13
N SER A 157 -5.88 0.30 -12.53
CA SER A 157 -7.04 0.81 -13.27
C SER A 157 -6.69 2.13 -13.94
N PRO A 158 -6.77 2.24 -15.28
CA PRO A 158 -6.59 3.52 -15.95
C PRO A 158 -7.77 4.44 -15.60
N ARG A 159 -7.47 5.64 -15.10
CA ARG A 159 -8.42 6.75 -15.04
C ARG A 159 -8.00 7.80 -16.05
N VAL A 160 -8.85 8.03 -17.04
CA VAL A 160 -8.70 9.14 -17.98
C VAL A 160 -9.11 10.43 -17.27
N VAL A 161 -8.23 11.43 -17.29
CA VAL A 161 -8.47 12.77 -16.75
C VAL A 161 -8.19 13.78 -17.84
N THR A 162 -9.21 14.55 -18.21
CA THR A 162 -9.09 15.70 -19.11
C THR A 162 -8.99 16.98 -18.26
N ARG A 163 -7.95 17.80 -18.46
CA ARG A 163 -7.88 19.15 -17.88
C ARG A 163 -7.13 20.08 -18.83
N GLY A 164 -7.78 21.16 -19.26
CA GLY A 164 -7.18 22.18 -20.11
C GLY A 164 -6.81 21.70 -21.52
N GLY A 165 -7.68 20.91 -22.17
CA GLY A 165 -7.47 20.44 -23.55
C GLY A 165 -6.47 19.28 -23.69
N HIS A 166 -5.89 18.81 -22.59
CA HIS A 166 -5.01 17.64 -22.59
C HIS A 166 -5.67 16.50 -21.81
N THR A 167 -5.64 15.32 -22.43
CA THR A 167 -6.13 14.08 -21.85
C THR A 167 -4.93 13.30 -21.31
N TRP A 168 -5.00 12.80 -20.07
CA TRP A 168 -3.96 11.97 -19.46
C TRP A 168 -4.58 10.73 -18.81
N ALA A 169 -3.93 9.57 -18.87
CA ALA A 169 -4.30 8.45 -18.03
C ALA A 169 -3.45 8.43 -16.76
N ARG A 170 -4.14 8.21 -15.65
CA ARG A 170 -3.52 7.95 -14.36
C ARG A 170 -3.83 6.53 -13.94
N TYR A 171 -2.79 5.78 -13.59
CA TYR A 171 -2.89 4.46 -13.02
C TYR A 171 -2.91 4.58 -11.51
N ARG A 172 -4.05 4.26 -10.88
CA ARG A 172 -4.12 4.19 -9.43
C ARG A 172 -3.77 2.78 -8.97
N VAL A 173 -2.72 2.68 -8.16
CA VAL A 173 -2.32 1.45 -7.49
C VAL A 173 -2.77 1.57 -6.05
N ARG A 174 -3.60 0.62 -5.60
CA ARG A 174 -4.00 0.54 -4.20
C ARG A 174 -3.99 -0.91 -3.75
N GLN A 175 -3.36 -1.14 -2.61
CA GLN A 175 -3.45 -2.36 -1.84
C GLN A 175 -3.71 -1.95 -0.40
N LEU A 176 -4.71 -2.55 0.22
CA LEU A 176 -4.91 -2.48 1.66
C LEU A 176 -4.76 -3.91 2.19
N LEU A 177 -4.26 -4.06 3.39
CA LEU A 177 -4.01 -5.32 4.06
C LEU A 177 -4.50 -5.19 5.49
N TRP A 178 -5.06 -6.25 6.04
CA TRP A 178 -5.50 -6.29 7.43
C TRP A 178 -4.58 -7.22 8.23
N LEU A 179 -3.80 -6.64 9.14
CA LEU A 179 -2.91 -7.35 10.04
C LEU A 179 -3.56 -7.40 11.44
N PRO A 180 -4.29 -8.49 11.78
CA PRO A 180 -4.80 -8.66 13.12
C PRO A 180 -3.66 -9.01 14.06
N VAL A 181 -3.42 -8.16 15.07
CA VAL A 181 -2.44 -8.42 16.12
C VAL A 181 -3.14 -8.47 17.47
N LEU A 182 -2.88 -9.53 18.23
CA LEU A 182 -3.29 -9.63 19.63
C LEU A 182 -2.12 -9.15 20.49
N LEU A 183 -2.33 -8.08 21.23
CA LEU A 183 -1.32 -7.47 22.09
C LEU A 183 -1.64 -7.70 23.57
N PRO A 184 -0.66 -8.12 24.39
CA PRO A 184 -0.81 -8.11 25.83
C PRO A 184 -0.79 -6.66 26.33
N VAL A 185 -1.84 -6.29 27.06
CA VAL A 185 -2.03 -4.95 27.65
C VAL A 185 -2.29 -5.12 29.14
N SER A 186 -1.85 -4.16 29.94
CA SER A 186 -2.13 -4.15 31.39
C SER A 186 -3.65 -4.16 31.64
N GLY A 187 -4.19 -5.22 32.26
CA GLY A 187 -5.63 -5.40 32.43
C GLY A 187 -5.97 -6.65 33.26
N HIS A 188 -7.25 -6.90 33.53
CA HIS A 188 -7.72 -7.88 34.53
C HIS A 188 -8.51 -9.05 33.93
N TRP A 189 -8.51 -9.19 32.60
CA TRP A 189 -9.38 -10.14 31.88
C TRP A 189 -8.96 -11.59 32.11
N LEU A 190 -7.68 -11.94 31.97
CA LEU A 190 -7.27 -13.32 32.17
C LEU A 190 -7.03 -13.57 33.67
N PRO A 191 -7.84 -14.40 34.35
CA PRO A 191 -7.39 -15.02 35.60
C PRO A 191 -6.11 -15.79 35.28
N ALA A 192 -5.19 -15.93 36.24
CA ALA A 192 -4.02 -16.77 36.11
C ALA A 192 -4.47 -18.21 35.85
N LEU A 193 -4.65 -18.58 34.58
CA LEU A 193 -4.99 -19.94 34.20
C LEU A 193 -3.85 -20.81 34.75
N PRO A 194 -4.14 -21.91 35.49
CA PRO A 194 -3.10 -22.68 36.18
C PRO A 194 -1.98 -23.18 35.26
N TRP A 195 -2.28 -23.40 33.97
CA TRP A 195 -1.31 -23.80 32.95
C TRP A 195 -0.49 -22.63 32.39
N TRP A 196 -0.96 -21.39 32.53
CA TRP A 196 -0.26 -20.20 32.05
C TRP A 196 0.99 -19.90 32.89
N THR A 197 0.93 -20.13 34.20
CA THR A 197 2.11 -20.03 35.10
C THR A 197 3.19 -21.06 34.76
N HIS A 198 2.83 -22.18 34.12
CA HIS A 198 3.79 -23.20 33.67
C HIS A 198 4.49 -22.85 32.35
N LEU A 199 3.99 -21.86 31.59
CA LEU A 199 4.59 -21.48 30.31
C LEU A 199 5.82 -20.56 30.44
N ASN A 200 6.20 -20.18 31.67
CA ASN A 200 7.41 -19.42 31.98
C ASN A 200 7.65 -18.17 31.10
N PHE A 201 6.57 -17.58 30.57
CA PHE A 201 6.63 -16.28 29.90
C PHE A 201 6.93 -15.20 30.95
N ALA A 202 7.66 -14.14 30.57
CA ALA A 202 8.04 -13.04 31.47
C ALA A 202 6.84 -12.34 32.16
N LEU A 203 5.60 -12.65 31.74
CA LEU A 203 4.32 -12.19 32.29
C LEU A 203 3.76 -13.03 33.45
N GLY A 204 4.45 -14.09 33.92
CA GLY A 204 3.90 -15.10 34.84
C GLY A 204 3.32 -14.62 36.18
N GLN A 205 3.46 -13.33 36.53
CA GLN A 205 2.97 -12.71 37.78
C GLN A 205 2.02 -11.51 37.55
N ALA A 206 1.76 -11.11 36.30
CA ALA A 206 1.00 -9.91 35.98
C ALA A 206 -0.41 -10.25 35.46
N HIS A 207 -1.43 -9.55 35.97
CA HIS A 207 -2.73 -9.52 35.32
C HIS A 207 -2.59 -8.78 33.97
N PHE A 208 -2.95 -9.44 32.88
CA PHE A 208 -2.98 -8.82 31.55
C PHE A 208 -4.31 -9.12 30.84
N SER A 209 -4.64 -8.28 29.88
CA SER A 209 -5.76 -8.45 28.96
C SER A 209 -5.23 -8.48 27.53
N LEU A 210 -5.96 -9.15 26.64
CA LEU A 210 -5.61 -9.22 25.22
C LEU A 210 -6.40 -8.15 24.47
N LEU A 211 -5.67 -7.28 23.78
CA LEU A 211 -6.23 -6.26 22.92
C LEU A 211 -6.07 -6.68 21.46
N ALA A 212 -7.18 -6.78 20.74
CA ALA A 212 -7.19 -7.04 19.31
C ALA A 212 -6.98 -5.73 18.55
N LEU A 213 -5.75 -5.49 18.08
CA LEU A 213 -5.38 -4.29 17.35
C LEU A 213 -5.45 -4.54 15.83
N PRO A 214 -6.35 -3.86 15.10
CA PRO A 214 -6.45 -3.98 13.65
C PRO A 214 -5.44 -3.03 13.01
N LEU A 215 -4.27 -3.55 12.64
CA LEU A 215 -3.29 -2.78 11.89
C LEU A 215 -3.61 -2.85 10.41
N PHE A 216 -3.92 -1.70 9.82
CA PHE A 216 -4.07 -1.61 8.37
C PHE A 216 -2.71 -1.35 7.74
N LEU A 217 -2.29 -2.25 6.86
CA LEU A 217 -1.08 -2.14 6.06
C LEU A 217 -1.46 -2.00 4.59
N GLY A 218 -0.47 -1.78 3.72
CA GLY A 218 -0.65 -1.63 2.29
C GLY A 218 0.02 -0.38 1.72
N PHE A 219 -0.39 -0.02 0.51
CA PHE A 219 0.14 1.14 -0.20
C PHE A 219 -0.94 1.70 -1.12
N ALA A 220 -1.05 3.02 -1.18
CA ALA A 220 -1.83 3.70 -2.21
C ALA A 220 -0.98 4.77 -2.86
N PHE A 221 -0.88 4.73 -4.19
CA PHE A 221 -0.26 5.80 -4.96
C PHE A 221 -0.87 5.87 -6.35
N THR A 222 -0.73 7.05 -6.95
CA THR A 222 -1.12 7.27 -8.34
C THR A 222 0.17 7.39 -9.15
N HIS A 223 0.28 6.61 -10.21
CA HIS A 223 1.39 6.64 -11.14
C HIS A 223 0.88 6.96 -12.54
N GLN A 224 1.73 7.56 -13.38
CA GLN A 224 1.36 7.94 -14.75
C GLN A 224 1.93 6.97 -15.80
N SER A 225 3.01 6.24 -15.50
CA SER A 225 3.48 5.10 -16.30
C SER A 225 2.79 3.81 -15.85
N ALA A 226 2.49 2.92 -16.79
CA ALA A 226 1.88 1.63 -16.48
C ALA A 226 2.83 0.61 -15.85
N GLN A 227 4.13 0.86 -15.85
CA GLN A 227 5.06 0.04 -15.08
C GLN A 227 5.04 0.49 -13.61
N SER A 228 4.12 -0.07 -12.84
CA SER A 228 4.00 0.19 -11.40
C SER A 228 5.07 -0.53 -10.55
N ARG A 229 5.75 -1.53 -11.12
CA ARG A 229 6.72 -2.39 -10.41
C ARG A 229 7.91 -1.62 -9.81
N PRO A 230 8.60 -0.71 -10.53
CA PRO A 230 9.74 0.00 -9.97
C PRO A 230 9.32 0.90 -8.79
N ALA A 231 8.20 1.61 -8.92
CA ALA A 231 7.65 2.46 -7.85
C ALA A 231 7.22 1.63 -6.62
N LEU A 232 6.63 0.46 -6.84
CA LEU A 232 6.24 -0.46 -5.78
C LEU A 232 7.47 -1.03 -5.05
N LYS A 233 8.46 -1.53 -5.81
CA LYS A 233 9.73 -2.02 -5.24
C LYS A 233 10.42 -0.94 -4.42
N ARG A 234 10.46 0.30 -4.91
CA ARG A 234 11.08 1.42 -4.19
C ARG A 234 10.35 1.73 -2.89
N THR A 235 9.01 1.72 -2.90
CA THR A 235 8.20 1.89 -1.69
C THR A 235 8.48 0.76 -0.69
N ALA A 236 8.50 -0.49 -1.16
CA ALA A 236 8.80 -1.64 -0.32
C ALA A 236 10.22 -1.60 0.27
N TRP A 237 11.21 -1.16 -0.50
CA TRP A 237 12.58 -1.00 -0.02
C TRP A 237 12.69 0.07 1.07
N VAL A 238 12.07 1.24 0.86
CA VAL A 238 12.06 2.31 1.86
C VAL A 238 11.39 1.84 3.15
N GLU A 239 10.21 1.24 3.06
CA GLU A 239 9.50 0.72 4.23
C GLU A 239 10.23 -0.44 4.90
N GLY A 240 10.88 -1.32 4.13
CA GLY A 240 11.68 -2.41 4.64
C GLY A 240 12.93 -1.94 5.39
N LEU A 241 13.62 -0.91 4.87
CA LEU A 241 14.77 -0.31 5.54
C LEU A 241 14.36 0.40 6.83
N VAL A 242 13.25 1.15 6.82
CA VAL A 242 12.70 1.79 8.02
C VAL A 242 12.24 0.74 9.05
N GLY A 243 11.62 -0.35 8.57
CA GLY A 243 11.22 -1.48 9.43
C GLY A 243 12.41 -2.17 10.08
N LEU A 244 13.49 -2.41 9.32
CA LEU A 244 14.74 -2.97 9.85
C LEU A 244 15.38 -2.03 10.88
N PHE A 245 15.43 -0.72 10.58
CA PHE A 245 15.91 0.29 11.51
C PHE A 245 15.11 0.30 12.82
N ALA A 246 13.78 0.16 12.76
CA ALA A 246 12.92 0.06 13.94
C ALA A 246 13.23 -1.17 14.81
N VAL A 247 13.45 -2.34 14.19
CA VAL A 247 13.80 -3.57 14.93
C VAL A 247 15.18 -3.46 15.58
N LEU A 248 16.16 -2.88 14.88
CA LEU A 248 17.51 -2.67 15.43
C LEU A 248 17.49 -1.66 16.58
N THR A 249 16.74 -0.56 16.44
CA THR A 249 16.57 0.43 17.51
C THR A 249 15.83 -0.17 18.71
N ALA A 250 14.86 -1.05 18.51
CA ALA A 250 14.22 -1.80 19.60
C ALA A 250 15.24 -2.60 20.43
N GLY A 251 16.13 -3.35 19.75
CA GLY A 251 17.23 -4.07 20.43
C GLY A 251 18.20 -3.15 21.16
N GLY A 252 18.56 -2.01 20.55
CA GLY A 252 19.42 -1.01 21.18
C GLY A 252 18.83 -0.39 22.45
N VAL A 253 17.51 -0.16 22.49
CA VAL A 253 16.83 0.31 23.71
C VAL A 253 16.74 -0.82 24.75
N GLN A 254 16.43 -2.05 24.33
CA GLN A 254 16.32 -3.21 25.22
C GLN A 254 17.62 -3.53 25.96
N TRP A 255 18.76 -3.36 25.30
CA TRP A 255 20.09 -3.54 25.91
C TRP A 255 20.65 -2.25 26.53
N HIS A 256 19.84 -1.20 26.66
CA HIS A 256 20.24 0.09 27.23
C HIS A 256 21.39 0.81 26.50
N LEU A 257 21.66 0.48 25.22
CA LEU A 257 22.61 1.21 24.37
C LEU A 257 22.06 2.57 23.93
N LEU A 258 20.73 2.70 23.85
CA LEU A 258 20.04 3.91 23.39
C LEU A 258 19.01 4.38 24.41
N PRO A 259 18.92 5.70 24.68
CA PRO A 259 17.82 6.24 25.45
C PRO A 259 16.49 5.99 24.71
N ALA A 260 15.49 5.50 25.44
CA ALA A 260 14.20 5.14 24.84
C ALA A 260 13.49 6.33 24.16
N VAL A 261 13.57 7.52 24.76
CA VAL A 261 12.94 8.73 24.22
C VAL A 261 13.62 9.16 22.91
N SER A 262 14.95 9.18 22.85
CA SER A 262 15.66 9.52 21.62
C SER A 262 15.44 8.49 20.52
N ALA A 263 15.34 7.21 20.86
CA ALA A 263 15.04 6.16 19.90
C ALA A 263 13.63 6.31 19.30
N LEU A 264 12.63 6.66 20.12
CA LEU A 264 11.27 6.93 19.64
C LEU A 264 11.20 8.15 18.72
N LEU A 265 11.81 9.27 19.13
CA LEU A 265 11.79 10.49 18.33
C LEU A 265 12.58 10.30 17.02
N GLY A 266 13.77 9.69 17.09
CA GLY A 266 14.56 9.38 15.90
C GLY A 266 13.84 8.44 14.94
N TYR A 267 13.11 7.44 15.44
CA TYR A 267 12.28 6.59 14.60
C TYR A 267 11.13 7.36 13.94
N ALA A 268 10.44 8.24 14.69
CA ALA A 268 9.40 9.09 14.14
C ALA A 268 9.94 10.02 13.04
N ASP A 269 11.10 10.64 13.26
CA ASP A 269 11.77 11.50 12.27
C ASP A 269 12.11 10.71 10.99
N VAL A 270 12.68 9.51 11.13
CA VAL A 270 12.97 8.62 9.99
C VAL A 270 11.69 8.28 9.22
N CYS A 271 10.58 8.02 9.90
CA CYS A 271 9.28 7.77 9.27
C CYS A 271 8.78 9.01 8.50
N VAL A 272 8.91 10.22 9.05
CA VAL A 272 8.54 11.47 8.37
C VAL A 272 9.41 11.68 7.13
N VAL A 273 10.73 11.55 7.26
CA VAL A 273 11.67 11.70 6.14
C VAL A 273 11.36 10.69 5.04
N ALA A 274 11.12 9.42 5.38
CA ALA A 274 10.74 8.40 4.42
C ALA A 274 9.41 8.72 3.71
N MET A 275 8.44 9.26 4.43
CA MET A 275 7.15 9.68 3.86
C MET A 275 7.32 10.85 2.89
N VAL A 276 8.11 11.87 3.26
CA VAL A 276 8.43 13.01 2.39
C VAL A 276 9.21 12.56 1.16
N LEU A 277 10.20 11.67 1.32
CA LEU A 277 10.97 11.11 0.23
C LEU A 277 10.06 10.39 -0.78
N LEU A 278 9.16 9.51 -0.29
CA LEU A 278 8.20 8.83 -1.16
C LEU A 278 7.23 9.80 -1.82
N TRP A 279 6.81 10.86 -1.13
CA TRP A 279 5.98 11.91 -1.70
C TRP A 279 6.68 12.66 -2.84
N CYS A 280 7.93 13.08 -2.62
CA CYS A 280 8.77 13.74 -3.63
C CYS A 280 8.99 12.83 -4.85
N ILE A 281 9.40 11.58 -4.63
CA ILE A 281 9.62 10.61 -5.71
C ILE A 281 8.36 10.40 -6.56
N ARG A 282 7.19 10.34 -5.92
CA ARG A 282 5.90 10.17 -6.62
C ARG A 282 5.50 11.41 -7.43
N ARG A 283 5.98 12.60 -7.04
CA ARG A 283 5.71 13.86 -7.74
C ARG A 283 6.66 14.09 -8.93
N SER A 284 7.88 13.57 -8.86
CA SER A 284 8.92 13.75 -9.89
C SER A 284 8.84 12.78 -11.08
N GLN A 285 7.79 11.96 -11.19
CA GLN A 285 7.59 11.10 -12.37
C GLN A 285 7.17 11.97 -13.57
N PRO A 286 7.87 11.86 -14.73
CA PRO A 286 7.61 12.72 -15.89
C PRO A 286 6.17 12.53 -16.39
N GLN A 287 5.55 13.66 -16.76
CA GLN A 287 4.19 13.67 -17.27
C GLN A 287 4.15 12.99 -18.64
N VAL A 288 3.24 12.02 -18.81
CA VAL A 288 2.94 11.42 -20.12
C VAL A 288 2.12 12.44 -20.89
N THR A 289 2.78 13.38 -21.56
CA THR A 289 2.13 14.42 -22.39
C THR A 289 1.69 13.85 -23.73
N LEU A 290 0.73 14.49 -24.40
CA LEU A 290 0.51 14.24 -25.83
C LEU A 290 1.80 14.55 -26.60
N VAL A 291 2.07 13.76 -27.63
CA VAL A 291 3.18 13.98 -28.55
C VAL A 291 2.58 14.14 -29.93
N HIS A 292 2.96 15.20 -30.62
CA HIS A 292 2.75 15.32 -32.05
C HIS A 292 4.09 15.66 -32.69
N PRO A 293 4.51 14.95 -33.76
CA PRO A 293 3.86 13.81 -34.40
C PRO A 293 4.01 12.48 -33.62
N GLY A 294 3.06 11.56 -33.80
CA GLY A 294 3.11 10.22 -33.19
C GLY A 294 1.89 9.90 -32.31
N VAL A 295 1.63 8.62 -32.08
CA VAL A 295 0.54 8.19 -31.20
C VAL A 295 1.11 7.62 -29.91
N ARG A 296 0.85 8.29 -28.79
CA ARG A 296 1.34 7.86 -27.49
C ARG A 296 0.45 6.76 -26.90
N VAL A 297 1.08 5.66 -26.51
CA VAL A 297 0.45 4.53 -25.86
C VAL A 297 0.11 4.91 -24.42
N VAL A 298 -1.18 5.00 -24.14
CA VAL A 298 -1.70 5.37 -22.82
C VAL A 298 -1.94 4.14 -21.98
N GLY A 299 -2.28 3.02 -22.61
CA GLY A 299 -2.53 1.73 -21.99
C GLY A 299 -2.44 0.61 -23.02
N VAL A 300 -2.26 -0.62 -22.54
CA VAL A 300 -2.26 -1.82 -23.38
C VAL A 300 -3.18 -2.85 -22.74
N VAL A 301 -4.13 -3.36 -23.53
CA VAL A 301 -5.05 -4.40 -23.06
C VAL A 301 -4.31 -5.73 -22.99
N ALA A 302 -4.47 -6.48 -21.89
CA ALA A 302 -3.85 -7.80 -21.74
C ALA A 302 -4.33 -8.77 -22.83
N ASP A 303 -3.48 -9.73 -23.21
CA ASP A 303 -3.77 -10.76 -24.23
C ASP A 303 -4.11 -10.20 -25.63
N THR A 304 -3.68 -8.97 -25.93
CA THR A 304 -3.83 -8.36 -27.26
C THR A 304 -2.52 -8.33 -28.05
N PRO A 305 -2.57 -8.10 -29.38
CA PRO A 305 -1.35 -7.92 -30.19
C PRO A 305 -0.38 -6.87 -29.61
N ALA A 306 -0.88 -5.75 -29.12
CA ALA A 306 -0.08 -4.73 -28.45
C ALA A 306 0.67 -5.27 -27.21
N ALA A 307 0.05 -6.14 -26.42
CA ALA A 307 0.71 -6.79 -25.28
C ALA A 307 1.80 -7.78 -25.74
N ARG A 308 1.56 -8.52 -26.83
CA ARG A 308 2.52 -9.47 -27.42
C ARG A 308 3.74 -8.77 -28.02
N MET A 309 3.54 -7.58 -28.59
CA MET A 309 4.62 -6.69 -29.05
C MET A 309 5.43 -6.07 -27.91
N GLY A 310 5.02 -6.28 -26.65
CA GLY A 310 5.70 -5.71 -25.49
C GLY A 310 5.59 -4.19 -25.41
N LEU A 311 4.54 -3.60 -26.00
CA LEU A 311 4.25 -2.18 -25.88
C LEU A 311 4.02 -1.82 -24.41
N ALA A 312 4.63 -0.73 -23.98
CA ALA A 312 4.50 -0.21 -22.64
C ALA A 312 3.84 1.18 -22.68
N PRO A 313 2.94 1.49 -21.75
CA PRO A 313 2.42 2.84 -21.64
C PRO A 313 3.50 3.88 -21.36
N GLY A 314 3.48 4.96 -22.14
CA GLY A 314 4.57 5.93 -22.29
C GLY A 314 5.27 5.84 -23.64
N ASP A 315 5.24 4.67 -24.28
CA ASP A 315 5.75 4.46 -25.62
C ASP A 315 5.05 5.37 -26.65
N VAL A 316 5.78 5.80 -27.68
CA VAL A 316 5.22 6.57 -28.80
C VAL A 316 5.34 5.76 -30.07
N VAL A 317 4.23 5.48 -30.74
CA VAL A 317 4.20 4.85 -32.06
C VAL A 317 4.45 5.91 -33.11
N TRP A 318 5.56 5.77 -33.83
CA TRP A 318 5.99 6.70 -34.88
C TRP A 318 5.64 6.19 -36.26
N GLN A 319 5.70 4.87 -36.48
CA GLN A 319 5.39 4.26 -37.77
C GLN A 319 4.62 2.95 -37.59
N CYS A 320 3.70 2.68 -38.51
CA CYS A 320 2.98 1.41 -38.63
C CYS A 320 3.12 0.88 -40.05
N ASN A 321 3.71 -0.30 -40.20
CA ASN A 321 3.98 -0.95 -41.49
C ASN A 321 4.70 -0.03 -42.50
N GLY A 322 5.60 0.82 -42.01
CA GLY A 322 6.35 1.78 -42.84
C GLY A 322 5.61 3.08 -43.16
N VAL A 323 4.35 3.23 -42.71
CA VAL A 323 3.60 4.49 -42.80
C VAL A 323 3.86 5.33 -41.55
N ASP A 324 4.19 6.61 -41.75
CA ASP A 324 4.35 7.56 -40.64
C ASP A 324 3.01 7.82 -39.96
N VAL A 325 2.99 7.64 -38.64
CA VAL A 325 1.81 7.79 -37.81
C VAL A 325 1.86 9.17 -37.17
N THR A 326 0.99 10.06 -37.61
CA THR A 326 0.86 11.42 -37.04
C THR A 326 -0.21 11.50 -35.96
N ASP A 327 -1.25 10.67 -36.07
CA ASP A 327 -2.45 10.71 -35.24
C ASP A 327 -3.13 9.34 -35.10
N THR A 328 -4.06 9.17 -34.16
CA THR A 328 -4.69 7.85 -33.89
C THR A 328 -5.50 7.36 -35.08
N ALA A 329 -6.14 8.25 -35.83
CA ALA A 329 -6.83 7.90 -37.08
C ALA A 329 -5.90 7.26 -38.12
N VAL A 330 -4.68 7.80 -38.27
CA VAL A 330 -3.67 7.28 -39.21
C VAL A 330 -3.17 5.91 -38.74
N LEU A 331 -2.93 5.75 -37.44
CA LEU A 331 -2.56 4.46 -36.85
C LEU A 331 -3.65 3.40 -37.10
N TYR A 332 -4.91 3.77 -36.88
CA TYR A 332 -6.04 2.88 -37.13
C TYR A 332 -6.07 2.43 -38.58
N ASN A 333 -5.96 3.37 -39.52
CA ASN A 333 -6.02 3.06 -40.94
C ASN A 333 -4.81 2.22 -41.40
N ALA A 334 -3.60 2.57 -40.95
CA ALA A 334 -2.38 1.82 -41.24
C ALA A 334 -2.41 0.40 -40.66
N SER A 335 -3.09 0.19 -39.52
CA SER A 335 -3.27 -1.13 -38.91
C SER A 335 -4.30 -2.01 -39.64
N GLN A 336 -5.27 -1.38 -40.33
CA GLN A 336 -6.33 -2.08 -41.09
C GLN A 336 -5.83 -2.52 -42.46
N HIS A 337 -4.92 -1.77 -43.08
CA HIS A 337 -4.67 -1.89 -44.51
C HIS A 337 -3.80 -3.08 -44.95
N LEU A 338 -3.05 -3.77 -44.07
CA LEU A 338 -2.11 -4.82 -44.50
C LEU A 338 -1.85 -5.93 -43.47
N GLY A 339 -2.04 -7.18 -43.90
CA GLY A 339 -1.22 -8.34 -43.53
C GLY A 339 -1.65 -9.25 -42.37
N THR A 340 -1.06 -10.46 -42.34
CA THR A 340 -1.02 -11.37 -41.18
C THR A 340 -0.07 -10.90 -40.10
N PHE A 341 0.77 -9.88 -40.37
CA PHE A 341 1.74 -9.30 -39.44
C PHE A 341 1.67 -7.78 -39.49
N CYS A 342 1.77 -7.15 -38.32
CA CYS A 342 1.97 -5.71 -38.19
C CYS A 342 3.30 -5.41 -37.53
N ARG A 343 3.97 -4.38 -38.05
CA ARG A 343 5.28 -3.92 -37.64
C ARG A 343 5.18 -2.47 -37.21
N LEU A 344 5.51 -2.19 -35.96
CA LEU A 344 5.48 -0.85 -35.38
C LEU A 344 6.90 -0.36 -35.09
N ARG A 345 7.17 0.90 -35.42
CA ARG A 345 8.34 1.62 -34.93
C ARG A 345 7.93 2.45 -33.73
N VAL A 346 8.53 2.17 -32.59
CA VAL A 346 8.09 2.66 -31.28
C VAL A 346 9.27 3.30 -30.57
N GLN A 347 9.05 4.44 -29.94
CA GLN A 347 10.02 5.10 -29.08
C GLN A 347 9.67 4.84 -27.62
N ASP A 348 10.60 4.31 -26.83
CA ASP A 348 10.42 4.12 -25.38
C ASP A 348 10.50 5.48 -24.66
N THR A 349 10.05 5.50 -23.41
CA THR A 349 10.25 6.57 -22.42
C THR A 349 11.70 7.03 -22.26
N ALA A 350 12.68 6.18 -22.58
CA ALA A 350 14.11 6.54 -22.60
C ALA A 350 14.53 7.30 -23.88
N GLY A 351 13.65 7.44 -24.87
CA GLY A 351 13.93 8.07 -26.16
C GLY A 351 14.48 7.12 -27.24
N GLU A 352 14.75 5.87 -26.90
CA GLU A 352 15.27 4.84 -27.80
C GLU A 352 14.20 4.28 -28.72
N PHE A 353 14.53 4.09 -30.00
CA PHE A 353 13.64 3.50 -30.98
C PHE A 353 13.82 1.98 -31.04
N ARG A 354 12.70 1.26 -30.97
CA ARG A 354 12.62 -0.18 -31.19
C ARG A 354 11.58 -0.50 -32.26
N LEU A 355 11.85 -1.57 -33.00
CA LEU A 355 10.93 -2.12 -33.99
C LEU A 355 10.32 -3.39 -33.42
N VAL A 356 8.98 -3.41 -33.32
CA VAL A 356 8.23 -4.52 -32.76
C VAL A 356 7.25 -5.05 -33.79
N GLU A 357 7.04 -6.37 -33.79
CA GLU A 357 6.14 -7.01 -34.74
C GLU A 357 5.32 -8.10 -34.06
N THR A 358 4.09 -8.30 -34.52
CA THR A 358 3.26 -9.44 -34.13
C THR A 358 2.32 -9.83 -35.25
N ALA A 359 1.90 -11.09 -35.24
CA ALA A 359 0.81 -11.55 -36.08
C ALA A 359 -0.53 -10.92 -35.66
N ILE A 360 -1.31 -10.50 -36.65
CA ILE A 360 -2.69 -10.02 -36.54
C ILE A 360 -3.63 -11.11 -37.07
N TYR A 361 -4.73 -11.33 -36.34
CA TYR A 361 -5.77 -12.27 -36.74
C TYR A 361 -7.11 -11.55 -36.94
N THR A 362 -8.02 -12.16 -37.70
CA THR A 362 -9.41 -11.70 -37.85
C THR A 362 -10.09 -11.62 -36.48
N GLY A 363 -10.67 -10.46 -36.14
CA GLY A 363 -11.25 -10.18 -34.82
C GLY A 363 -10.31 -9.53 -33.80
N THR A 364 -9.14 -9.04 -34.25
CA THR A 364 -8.21 -8.27 -33.41
C THR A 364 -8.90 -7.02 -32.80
N PRO A 365 -8.69 -6.72 -31.50
CA PRO A 365 -9.25 -5.54 -30.86
C PRO A 365 -8.87 -4.23 -31.57
N HIS A 366 -9.73 -3.21 -31.41
CA HIS A 366 -9.49 -1.87 -31.94
C HIS A 366 -8.07 -1.37 -31.60
N LEU A 367 -7.40 -0.76 -32.58
CA LEU A 367 -6.02 -0.26 -32.46
C LEU A 367 -5.02 -1.30 -31.92
N LEU A 368 -5.15 -2.58 -32.30
CA LEU A 368 -4.27 -3.69 -31.83
C LEU A 368 -4.34 -3.94 -30.31
N GLY A 369 -5.30 -3.33 -29.61
CA GLY A 369 -5.38 -3.31 -28.14
C GLY A 369 -4.60 -2.16 -27.47
N ILE A 370 -4.15 -1.18 -28.25
CA ILE A 370 -3.59 0.08 -27.75
C ILE A 370 -4.74 0.96 -27.25
N ILE A 371 -4.62 1.46 -26.04
CA ILE A 371 -5.45 2.52 -25.51
C ILE A 371 -4.68 3.81 -25.75
N THR A 372 -5.26 4.72 -26.53
CA THR A 372 -4.73 6.06 -26.80
C THR A 372 -5.56 7.11 -26.07
N PHE A 373 -5.20 8.38 -26.21
CA PHE A 373 -6.07 9.47 -25.78
C PHE A 373 -7.29 9.56 -26.70
N PRO A 374 -8.49 9.87 -26.17
CA PRO A 374 -9.60 10.27 -27.02
C PRO A 374 -9.18 11.54 -27.76
N GLU A 375 -9.18 11.46 -29.08
CA GLU A 375 -9.12 12.59 -30.00
C GLU A 375 -10.56 13.14 -30.13
N ASP A 376 -10.69 14.48 -30.20
CA ASP A 376 -11.98 15.16 -30.38
C ASP A 376 -12.49 15.05 -31.82
#